data_AF-A0A4P5QV60-F1
#
_entry.id   AF-A0A4P5QV60-F1
#
_cell.length_a   1.000
_cell.length_b   1.000
_cell.length_c   1.000
_cell.angle_alpha   90.00
_cell.angle_beta   90.00
_cell.angle_gamma   90.00
#
_symmetry.space_group_name_H-M   'P 1'
#
loop_
_entity.id
_entity.type
_entity.pdbx_description
1 polymer ?
#
loop_
_entity_poly.entity_id
_entity_poly.type
_entity_poly.pdbx_seq_one_letter_code
_entity_poly.pdbx_strand_id
1 'polypeptide(L)'
;MNRATVLAIAALVLAFLAGWKVAIWQRDSLELVIEKSATATGKKLEAAASQSARELEGKLDEIRNAPPREIRTELVKPVFTNVCLSAEFVSMYNDAAAKVERALSGKPENKMPRATATPDGQSGK
;
A
#
# COMPACT_ATOMS: atom_id res chain seq x y z
N MET A 1 63.02 -43.10 -30.59
CA MET A 1 62.84 -41.89 -29.74
C MET A 1 63.98 -41.82 -28.76
N ASN A 2 64.70 -40.70 -28.71
CA ASN A 2 65.80 -40.53 -27.75
C ASN A 2 65.25 -40.32 -26.33
N ARG A 3 65.97 -40.79 -25.31
CA ARG A 3 65.61 -40.63 -23.89
C ARG A 3 65.35 -39.17 -23.52
N ALA A 4 66.14 -38.25 -24.06
CA ALA A 4 65.96 -36.81 -23.87
C ALA A 4 64.59 -36.31 -24.39
N THR A 5 64.11 -36.85 -25.51
CA THR A 5 62.80 -36.48 -26.08
C THR A 5 61.66 -36.96 -25.19
N VAL A 6 61.78 -38.17 -24.62
CA VAL A 6 60.78 -38.72 -23.68
C VAL A 6 60.73 -37.90 -22.39
N LEU A 7 61.87 -37.50 -21.85
CA LEU A 7 61.94 -36.66 -20.65
C LEU A 7 61.37 -35.27 -20.89
N ALA A 8 61.65 -34.65 -22.04
CA ALA A 8 61.11 -33.33 -22.39
C ALA A 8 59.57 -33.36 -22.51
N ILE A 9 59.01 -34.40 -23.14
CA ILE A 9 57.56 -34.58 -23.25
C ILE A 9 56.94 -34.80 -21.86
N ALA A 10 57.56 -35.65 -21.03
CA ALA A 10 57.07 -35.88 -19.67
C ALA A 10 57.05 -34.60 -18.83
N ALA A 11 58.09 -33.76 -18.92
CA ALA A 11 58.15 -32.47 -18.23
C ALA A 11 57.04 -31.51 -18.69
N LEU A 12 56.76 -31.44 -19.99
CA LEU A 12 55.68 -30.62 -20.54
C LEU A 12 54.31 -31.07 -20.05
N VAL A 13 54.06 -32.39 -20.04
CA VAL A 13 52.80 -32.96 -19.53
C VAL A 13 52.63 -32.64 -18.05
N LEU A 14 53.69 -32.78 -17.24
CA LEU A 14 53.64 -32.45 -15.81
C LEU A 14 53.38 -30.96 -15.57
N ALA A 15 54.02 -30.07 -16.33
CA ALA A 15 53.77 -28.63 -16.24
C ALA A 15 52.32 -28.28 -16.60
N PHE A 16 51.77 -28.91 -17.64
CA PHE A 16 50.38 -28.71 -18.04
C PHE A 16 49.39 -29.18 -16.96
N LEU A 17 49.60 -30.38 -16.40
CA LEU A 17 48.75 -30.91 -15.33
C LEU A 17 48.84 -30.07 -14.06
N ALA A 18 50.03 -29.59 -13.71
CA ALA A 18 50.23 -28.68 -12.59
C ALA A 18 49.49 -27.36 -12.81
N GLY A 19 49.62 -26.75 -13.99
CA GLY A 19 48.89 -25.53 -14.35
C GLY A 19 47.37 -25.71 -14.29
N TRP A 20 46.86 -26.85 -14.77
CA TRP A 20 45.44 -27.18 -14.72
C TRP A 20 44.93 -27.32 -13.28
N LYS A 21 45.70 -27.98 -12.40
CA LYS A 21 45.39 -28.12 -10.97
C LYS A 21 45.38 -26.77 -10.25
N VAL A 22 46.30 -25.86 -10.57
CA VAL A 22 46.29 -24.52 -9.97
C VAL A 22 45.08 -23.72 -10.44
N ALA A 23 44.73 -23.82 -11.74
CA ALA A 23 43.56 -23.15 -12.28
C ALA A 23 42.24 -23.63 -11.66
N ILE A 24 42.10 -24.93 -11.38
CA ILE A 24 40.90 -25.45 -10.71
C ILE A 24 40.79 -24.92 -9.28
N TRP A 25 41.88 -24.93 -8.51
CA TRP A 25 41.90 -24.39 -7.15
C TRP A 25 41.59 -22.90 -7.09
N GLN A 26 42.06 -22.14 -8.07
CA GLN A 26 41.76 -20.72 -8.16
C GLN A 26 40.27 -20.47 -8.43
N ARG A 27 39.62 -21.28 -9.28
CA ARG A 27 38.17 -21.19 -9.52
C ARG A 27 37.37 -21.54 -8.28
N ASP A 28 37.69 -22.65 -7.62
CA ASP A 28 36.99 -23.08 -6.40
C ASP A 28 37.07 -22.01 -5.29
N SER A 29 38.23 -21.34 -5.19
CA SER A 29 38.43 -20.25 -4.22
C SER A 29 37.56 -19.02 -4.54
N LEU A 30 37.41 -18.69 -5.82
CA LEU A 30 36.57 -17.57 -6.25
C LEU A 30 35.08 -17.87 -6.04
N GLU A 31 34.63 -19.09 -6.35
CA GLU A 31 33.25 -19.49 -6.17
C GLU A 31 32.83 -19.44 -4.69
N LEU A 32 33.70 -19.88 -3.78
CA LEU A 32 33.45 -19.79 -2.34
C LEU A 32 33.35 -18.34 -1.84
N VAL A 33 34.16 -17.43 -2.41
CA VAL A 33 34.11 -16.00 -2.05
C VAL A 33 32.82 -15.37 -2.58
N ILE A 34 32.41 -15.71 -3.80
CA ILE A 34 31.15 -15.25 -4.40
C ILE A 34 29.97 -15.73 -3.56
N GLU A 35 29.90 -17.01 -3.20
CA GLU A 35 28.83 -17.60 -2.40
C GLU A 35 28.74 -16.94 -1.00
N LYS A 36 29.88 -16.74 -0.34
CA LYS A 36 29.94 -16.04 0.96
C LYS A 36 29.46 -14.59 0.82
N SER A 37 29.88 -13.90 -0.24
CA SER A 37 29.48 -12.51 -0.48
C SER A 37 27.99 -12.39 -0.80
N ALA A 38 27.43 -13.32 -1.59
CA ALA A 38 26.01 -13.38 -1.91
C ALA A 38 25.20 -13.68 -0.64
N THR A 39 25.63 -14.64 0.17
CA THR A 39 24.95 -14.99 1.43
C THR A 39 25.00 -13.84 2.44
N ALA A 40 26.16 -13.18 2.60
CA ALA A 40 26.29 -12.02 3.48
C ALA A 40 25.44 -10.84 3.01
N THR A 41 25.35 -10.61 1.70
CA THR A 41 24.51 -9.57 1.10
C THR A 41 23.03 -9.90 1.27
N GLY A 42 22.63 -11.16 1.03
CA GLY A 42 21.27 -11.65 1.24
C GLY A 42 20.80 -11.44 2.67
N LYS A 43 21.62 -11.81 3.67
CA LYS A 43 21.31 -11.59 5.09
C LYS A 43 21.15 -10.10 5.44
N LYS A 44 21.98 -9.22 4.87
CA LYS A 44 21.87 -7.77 5.08
C LYS A 44 20.60 -7.20 4.45
N LEU A 45 20.24 -7.66 3.24
CA LEU A 45 19.01 -7.26 2.56
C LEU A 45 17.78 -7.74 3.32
N GLU A 46 17.78 -8.99 3.81
CA GLU A 46 16.70 -9.53 4.63
C GLU A 46 16.55 -8.76 5.95
N ALA A 47 17.67 -8.44 6.61
CA ALA A 47 17.65 -7.61 7.82
C ALA A 47 17.10 -6.20 7.54
N ALA A 48 17.51 -5.56 6.45
CA ALA A 48 16.99 -4.25 6.07
C ALA A 48 15.50 -4.32 5.71
N ALA A 49 15.08 -5.30 4.92
CA ALA A 49 13.69 -5.50 4.53
C ALA A 49 12.79 -5.79 5.74
N SER A 50 13.23 -6.64 6.67
CA SER A 50 12.49 -6.93 7.89
C SER A 50 12.40 -5.74 8.84
N GLN A 51 13.46 -4.92 8.94
CA GLN A 51 13.42 -3.68 9.70
C GLN A 51 12.40 -2.69 9.10
N SER A 52 12.43 -2.49 7.78
CA SER A 52 11.44 -1.63 7.10
C SER A 52 10.02 -2.17 7.23
N ALA A 53 9.82 -3.49 7.20
CA ALA A 53 8.50 -4.10 7.41
C ALA A 53 7.95 -3.82 8.82
N ARG A 54 8.79 -3.94 9.86
CA ARG A 54 8.40 -3.62 11.25
C ARG A 54 8.05 -2.14 11.42
N GLU A 55 8.79 -1.25 10.76
CA GLU A 55 8.49 0.18 10.78
C GLU A 55 7.16 0.50 10.09
N LEU A 56 6.87 -0.17 8.96
CA LEU A 56 5.59 -0.07 8.26
C LEU A 56 4.42 -0.56 9.12
N GLU A 57 4.58 -1.70 9.80
CA GLU A 57 3.56 -2.23 10.71
C GLU A 57 3.28 -1.26 11.86
N GLY A 58 4.32 -0.67 12.46
CA GLY A 58 4.18 0.35 13.50
C GLY A 58 3.42 1.58 13.00
N LYS A 59 3.74 2.06 11.80
CA LYS A 59 3.03 3.19 11.18
C LYS A 59 1.60 2.87 10.80
N LEU A 60 1.34 1.64 10.35
CA LEU A 60 0.00 1.20 10.01
C LEU A 60 -0.88 1.05 11.27
N ASP A 61 -0.30 0.59 12.38
CA ASP A 61 -0.97 0.51 13.67
C ASP A 61 -1.23 1.91 14.25
N GLU A 62 -0.29 2.86 14.09
CA GLU A 62 -0.48 4.28 14.44
C GLU A 62 -1.67 4.89 13.66
N ILE A 63 -1.79 4.62 12.36
CA ILE A 63 -2.92 5.08 11.52
C ILE A 63 -4.22 4.36 11.89
N ARG A 64 -4.17 3.05 12.17
CA ARG A 64 -5.33 2.24 12.56
C ARG A 64 -5.92 2.69 13.89
N ASN A 65 -5.08 3.02 14.86
CA ASN A 65 -5.46 3.44 16.20
C ASN A 65 -5.62 4.96 16.33
N ALA A 66 -5.22 5.74 15.31
CA ALA A 66 -5.54 7.14 15.25
C ALA A 66 -7.07 7.31 15.25
N PRO A 67 -7.64 8.15 16.12
CA PRO A 67 -9.06 8.45 16.06
C PRO A 67 -9.39 8.95 14.64
N PRO A 68 -10.53 8.55 14.06
CA PRO A 68 -10.94 9.07 12.77
C PRO A 68 -10.88 10.59 12.87
N ARG A 69 -10.10 11.22 11.98
CA ARG A 69 -10.19 12.67 11.77
C ARG A 69 -11.63 12.90 11.36
N GLU A 70 -12.47 13.25 12.32
CA GLU A 70 -13.87 13.58 12.13
C GLU A 70 -13.91 14.76 11.16
N ILE A 71 -13.94 14.48 9.86
CA ILE A 71 -14.79 15.25 8.98
C ILE A 71 -16.19 14.69 9.24
N ARG A 72 -16.74 15.06 10.40
CA ARG A 72 -18.19 15.17 10.59
C ARG A 72 -18.62 16.40 9.80
N THR A 73 -18.46 16.38 8.48
CA THR A 73 -19.38 17.16 7.66
C THR A 73 -20.66 16.38 7.77
N GLU A 74 -21.47 16.73 8.75
CA GLU A 74 -22.90 16.65 8.54
C GLU A 74 -23.13 17.41 7.22
N LEU A 75 -23.19 16.68 6.10
CA LEU A 75 -23.67 17.23 4.84
C LEU A 75 -25.15 17.51 5.08
N VAL A 76 -25.44 18.62 5.75
CA VAL A 76 -26.77 19.18 5.80
C VAL A 76 -27.10 19.54 4.35
N LYS A 77 -28.03 18.79 3.76
CA LYS A 77 -28.55 19.08 2.44
C LYS A 77 -28.96 20.55 2.40
N PRO A 78 -28.42 21.38 1.49
CA PRO A 78 -28.85 22.75 1.39
C PRO A 78 -30.31 22.78 0.94
N VAL A 79 -31.18 23.38 1.75
CA VAL A 79 -32.53 23.75 1.34
C VAL A 79 -32.43 25.15 0.74
N PHE A 80 -32.78 25.31 -0.54
CA PHE A 80 -32.74 26.63 -1.17
C PHE A 80 -33.82 27.54 -0.58
N THR A 81 -33.48 28.81 -0.36
CA THR A 81 -34.37 29.85 0.21
C THR A 81 -34.76 30.88 -0.87
N ASN A 82 -35.89 31.57 -0.69
CA ASN A 82 -36.48 32.47 -1.68
C ASN A 82 -35.86 33.89 -1.73
N VAL A 83 -34.54 34.00 -1.51
CA VAL A 83 -33.85 35.30 -1.47
C VAL A 83 -33.82 35.97 -2.86
N CYS A 84 -33.57 35.20 -3.92
CA CYS A 84 -33.46 35.72 -5.29
C CYS A 84 -34.51 35.14 -6.27
N LEU A 85 -35.34 34.19 -5.81
CA LEU A 85 -36.29 33.43 -6.64
C LEU A 85 -37.65 33.38 -5.95
N SER A 86 -38.72 33.17 -6.73
CA SER A 86 -40.08 33.09 -6.19
C SER A 86 -40.24 31.88 -5.26
N ALA A 87 -41.09 32.03 -4.25
CA ALA A 87 -41.36 30.95 -3.28
C ALA A 87 -41.90 29.68 -3.97
N GLU A 88 -42.69 29.84 -5.02
CA GLU A 88 -43.21 28.73 -5.84
C GLU A 88 -42.09 27.97 -6.54
N PHE A 89 -41.16 28.69 -7.19
CA PHE A 89 -40.02 28.07 -7.87
C PHE A 89 -39.12 27.32 -6.88
N VAL A 90 -38.86 27.92 -5.72
CA VAL A 90 -38.05 27.31 -4.66
C VAL A 90 -38.71 26.04 -4.12
N SER A 91 -40.02 26.06 -3.88
CA SER A 91 -40.77 24.87 -3.44
C SER A 91 -40.68 23.75 -4.47
N MET A 92 -40.96 24.06 -5.75
CA MET A 92 -40.90 23.09 -6.84
C MET A 92 -39.50 22.47 -6.97
N TYR A 93 -38.45 23.30 -6.90
CA TYR A 93 -37.06 22.84 -7.03
C TYR A 93 -36.63 21.95 -5.86
N ASN A 94 -36.95 22.34 -4.63
CA ASN A 94 -36.63 21.54 -3.45
C ASN A 94 -37.37 20.17 -3.48
N ASP A 95 -38.62 20.14 -3.95
CA ASP A 95 -39.38 18.91 -4.14
C ASP A 95 -38.77 18.00 -5.23
N ALA A 96 -38.33 18.59 -6.34
CA ALA A 96 -37.67 17.86 -7.42
C ALA A 96 -36.32 17.26 -6.95
N ALA A 97 -35.50 18.05 -6.26
CA ALA A 97 -34.23 17.60 -5.69
C ALA A 97 -34.44 16.44 -4.69
N ALA A 98 -35.46 16.51 -3.83
CA ALA A 98 -35.81 15.44 -2.92
C ALA A 98 -36.28 14.15 -3.63
N LYS A 99 -36.98 14.27 -4.76
CA LYS A 99 -37.38 13.11 -5.59
C LYS A 99 -36.20 12.45 -6.28
N VAL A 100 -35.27 13.24 -6.82
CA VAL A 100 -34.07 12.72 -7.51
C VAL A 100 -33.15 12.00 -6.52
N GLU A 101 -32.90 12.59 -5.35
CA GLU A 101 -32.13 11.92 -4.28
C GLU A 101 -32.76 10.59 -3.87
N ARG A 102 -34.09 10.54 -3.73
CA ARG A 102 -34.83 9.31 -3.42
C ARG A 102 -34.63 8.24 -4.50
N ALA A 103 -34.65 8.62 -5.77
CA ALA A 103 -34.43 7.70 -6.88
C ALA A 103 -32.98 7.18 -6.93
N LEU A 104 -32.00 8.03 -6.61
CA LEU A 104 -30.57 7.68 -6.67
C LEU A 104 -30.06 6.96 -5.42
N SER A 105 -30.66 7.17 -4.25
CA SER A 105 -30.19 6.64 -2.97
C SER A 105 -30.55 5.17 -2.75
N GLY A 106 -31.55 4.63 -3.47
CA GLY A 106 -31.96 3.21 -3.39
C GLY A 106 -32.46 2.74 -2.02
N LYS A 107 -32.51 3.60 -0.99
CA LYS A 107 -32.97 3.26 0.36
C LYS A 107 -34.50 3.29 0.45
N PRO A 108 -35.16 2.19 0.88
CA PRO A 108 -36.58 2.21 1.20
C PRO A 108 -36.85 3.00 2.49
N GLU A 109 -38.07 3.52 2.59
CA GLU A 109 -38.45 4.52 3.59
C GLU A 109 -38.26 4.04 5.02
N ASN A 110 -37.56 4.84 5.83
CA ASN A 110 -37.88 4.90 7.25
C ASN A 110 -38.75 6.15 7.45
N LYS A 111 -40.07 5.98 7.42
CA LYS A 111 -40.99 7.05 7.77
C LYS A 111 -40.78 7.37 9.25
N MET A 112 -40.14 8.50 9.54
CA MET A 112 -40.21 9.10 10.87
C MET A 112 -41.70 9.29 11.21
N PRO A 113 -42.22 8.71 12.30
CA PRO A 113 -43.58 8.94 12.72
C PRO A 113 -43.78 10.44 12.91
N ARG A 114 -44.81 10.99 12.27
CA ARG A 114 -45.23 12.38 12.44
C ARG A 114 -45.79 12.52 13.85
N ALA A 115 -44.93 12.75 14.83
CA ALA A 115 -45.35 13.39 16.06
C ALA A 115 -45.68 14.84 15.68
N THR A 116 -46.98 15.15 15.64
CA THR A 116 -47.47 16.52 15.55
C THR A 116 -46.90 17.29 16.73
N ALA A 117 -45.98 18.22 16.45
CA ALA A 117 -45.60 19.22 17.44
C ALA A 117 -46.84 20.07 17.73
N THR A 118 -47.39 19.90 18.93
CA THR A 118 -48.38 20.83 19.50
C THR A 118 -47.69 22.19 19.65
N PRO A 119 -48.27 23.29 19.13
CA PRO A 119 -47.68 24.61 19.28
C PRO A 119 -47.89 25.10 20.72
N ASP A 120 -46.87 24.94 21.56
CA ASP A 120 -46.80 25.62 22.85
C ASP A 120 -46.37 27.07 22.63
N GLY A 121 -47.31 27.99 22.74
CA GLY A 121 -47.03 29.41 22.54
C GLY A 121 -48.23 30.33 22.73
N GLN A 122 -48.96 30.20 23.85
CA GLN A 122 -49.90 31.23 24.28
C GLN A 122 -49.85 31.40 25.80
N SER A 123 -49.03 32.36 26.26
CA SER A 123 -49.11 33.11 27.53
C SER A 123 -47.79 33.89 27.69
N GLY A 124 -47.71 35.20 27.90
CA GLY A 124 -48.70 36.24 28.07
C GLY A 124 -47.96 37.60 28.17
N LYS A 125 -48.62 38.66 27.72
CA LYS A 125 -48.49 40.02 28.23
C LYS A 125 -49.89 40.56 28.40
#